data_AF-A0A4Q2V7J8-F1
#
_entry.id   AF-A0A4Q2V7J8-F1
#
_cell.length_a   1.000
_cell.length_b   1.000
_cell.length_c   1.000
_cell.angle_alpha   90.00
_cell.angle_beta   90.00
_cell.angle_gamma   90.00
#
_symmetry.space_group_name_H-M   'P 1'
#
loop_
_entity.id
_entity.type
_entity.pdbx_description
1 polymer ?
#
loop_
_entity_poly.entity_id
_entity_poly.type
_entity_poly.pdbx_seq_one_letter_code
_entity_poly.pdbx_strand_id
1 'polypeptide(L)'
;MLVGSALLDRILLSTSIYHRSLVDYNWDCSEPRKTYEEIPAHNKRKYSKLYLETLFDGEGDSRIEWTTRLLEKYDFAKVANFKEAVKHGNHPGVWKDIVVWEHEARPASEIVEEEKH
;
A
#
# COMPACT_ATOMS: atom_id res chain seq x y z
N MET A 1 11.60 -1.56 12.32
CA MET A 1 10.41 -0.91 11.73
C MET A 1 10.72 0.05 10.58
N LEU A 2 11.92 0.63 10.50
CA LEU A 2 12.29 1.61 9.48
C LEU A 2 12.08 1.14 8.02
N VAL A 3 12.47 -0.11 7.72
CA VAL A 3 12.46 -0.65 6.35
C VAL A 3 11.04 -0.81 5.77
N GLY A 4 10.08 -1.29 6.57
CA GLY A 4 8.70 -1.48 6.10
C GLY A 4 8.00 -0.16 5.78
N SER A 5 8.15 0.83 6.66
CA SER A 5 7.65 2.19 6.42
C SER A 5 8.36 2.86 5.24
N ALA A 6 9.68 2.70 5.11
CA ALA A 6 10.43 3.20 3.96
C ALA A 6 9.97 2.57 2.64
N LEU A 7 9.61 1.27 2.66
CA LEU A 7 9.14 0.58 1.46
C LEU A 7 7.76 1.07 1.05
N LEU A 8 6.84 1.22 2.01
CA LEU A 8 5.52 1.78 1.77
C LEU A 8 5.60 3.22 1.26
N ASP A 9 6.43 4.04 1.89
CA ASP A 9 6.70 5.41 1.44
C ASP A 9 7.18 5.44 -0.01
N ARG A 10 8.09 4.54 -0.37
CA ARG A 10 8.60 4.41 -1.74
C ARG A 10 7.51 4.01 -2.73
N ILE A 11 6.64 3.06 -2.38
CA ILE A 11 5.51 2.64 -3.23
C ILE A 11 4.61 3.84 -3.51
N LEU A 12 4.24 4.59 -2.47
CA LEU A 12 3.37 5.76 -2.59
C LEU A 12 4.02 6.88 -3.41
N LEU A 13 5.33 7.11 -3.23
CA LEU A 13 6.11 8.04 -4.06
C LEU A 13 6.18 7.66 -5.54
N SER A 14 5.78 6.46 -5.95
CA SER A 14 5.72 6.04 -7.35
C SER A 14 4.31 5.89 -7.89
N THR A 15 3.29 6.00 -7.03
CA THR A 15 1.91 5.65 -7.38
C THR A 15 0.88 6.73 -7.03
N SER A 16 1.15 7.57 -6.03
CA SER A 16 0.26 8.64 -5.55
C SER A 16 0.88 10.01 -5.80
N ILE A 17 0.23 10.82 -6.65
CA ILE A 17 0.78 12.12 -7.09
C ILE A 17 0.85 13.17 -5.99
N TYR A 18 0.06 12.99 -4.94
CA TYR A 18 -0.03 13.91 -3.81
C TYR A 18 0.81 13.45 -2.60
N HIS A 19 1.35 12.22 -2.65
CA HIS A 19 2.16 11.71 -1.55
C HIS A 19 3.49 12.46 -1.44
N ARG A 20 3.85 12.82 -0.20
CA ARG A 20 5.14 13.40 0.14
C ARG A 20 5.86 12.44 1.07
N SER A 21 7.15 12.24 0.83
CA SER A 21 7.94 11.31 1.63
C SER A 21 7.86 11.67 3.12
N LEU A 22 7.51 10.68 3.93
CA LEU A 22 7.41 10.79 5.39
C LEU A 22 8.62 10.19 6.11
N VAL A 23 9.57 9.63 5.38
CA VAL A 23 10.72 8.89 5.91
C VAL A 23 11.97 9.28 5.17
N ASP A 24 12.97 9.79 5.90
CA ASP A 24 14.31 9.97 5.38
C ASP A 24 15.06 8.62 5.43
N TYR A 25 14.93 7.84 4.36
CA TYR A 25 15.57 6.53 4.22
C TYR A 25 16.26 6.41 2.86
N ASN A 26 17.56 6.11 2.89
CA ASN A 26 18.33 5.87 1.68
C ASN A 26 18.48 4.36 1.43
N TRP A 27 17.95 3.89 0.30
CA TRP A 27 18.12 2.51 -0.14
C TRP A 27 19.50 2.30 -0.74
N ASP A 28 20.28 1.38 -0.18
CA ASP A 28 21.52 0.90 -0.78
C ASP A 28 21.17 0.01 -1.99
N CYS A 29 21.21 0.60 -3.18
CA CYS A 29 20.90 -0.06 -4.44
C CYS A 29 22.07 0.09 -5.40
N SER A 30 22.51 -1.03 -5.98
CA SER A 30 23.59 -1.06 -6.97
C SER A 30 23.24 -0.33 -8.27
N GLU A 31 21.95 -0.15 -8.58
CA GLU A 31 21.45 0.66 -9.70
C GLU A 31 20.29 1.57 -9.23
N PRO A 32 20.60 2.81 -8.80
CA PRO A 32 19.59 3.73 -8.26
C PRO A 32 18.61 4.23 -9.33
N ARG A 33 19.05 4.27 -10.59
CA ARG A 33 18.31 4.86 -11.71
C ARG A 33 16.89 4.32 -11.77
N LYS A 34 16.69 3.01 -11.82
CA LYS A 34 15.34 2.41 -11.92
C LYS A 34 14.55 2.38 -10.61
N THR A 35 15.21 2.52 -9.47
CA THR A 35 14.55 2.50 -8.16
C THR A 35 13.95 3.87 -7.84
N TYR A 36 14.57 4.96 -8.32
CA TYR A 36 14.18 6.34 -8.03
C TYR A 36 13.41 7.07 -9.14
N GLU A 37 13.27 6.48 -10.34
CA GLU A 37 12.98 7.21 -11.59
C GLU A 37 11.55 7.63 -11.91
N GLU A 38 10.52 7.19 -11.17
CA GLU A 38 9.16 7.62 -11.52
C GLU A 38 8.53 8.50 -10.44
N ILE A 39 8.56 9.81 -10.72
CA ILE A 39 7.60 10.77 -10.15
C ILE A 39 6.20 10.26 -10.55
N PRO A 40 5.23 10.15 -9.63
CA PRO A 40 3.93 9.54 -9.92
C PRO A 40 3.20 10.19 -11.11
N ALA A 41 3.49 11.47 -11.38
CA ALA A 41 2.98 12.22 -12.53
C ALA A 41 3.36 11.61 -13.89
N HIS A 42 4.44 10.83 -13.96
CA HIS A 42 4.91 10.14 -15.17
C HIS A 42 4.53 8.66 -15.20
N ASN A 43 3.81 8.16 -14.18
CA ASN A 43 3.34 6.79 -14.16
C ASN A 43 2.26 6.60 -15.22
N LYS A 44 2.61 5.89 -16.32
CA LYS A 44 1.73 5.66 -17.47
C LYS A 44 0.44 4.90 -17.12
N ARG A 45 0.43 4.16 -16.00
CA ARG A 45 -0.75 3.40 -15.56
C ARG A 45 -1.82 4.27 -14.90
N LYS A 46 -1.48 5.48 -14.45
CA LYS A 46 -2.39 6.49 -13.86
C LYS A 46 -3.38 5.87 -12.85
N TYR A 47 -2.89 5.48 -11.68
CA TYR A 47 -3.74 4.87 -10.63
C TYR A 47 -4.64 5.91 -9.95
N SER A 48 -5.93 5.59 -9.77
CA SER A 48 -6.83 6.38 -8.91
C SER A 48 -6.79 5.93 -7.45
N LYS A 49 -6.69 4.61 -7.25
CA LYS A 49 -6.71 3.98 -5.93
C LYS A 49 -5.65 2.90 -5.82
N LEU A 50 -5.17 2.70 -4.59
CA LEU A 50 -4.28 1.61 -4.21
C LEU A 50 -4.97 0.77 -3.14
N TYR A 51 -4.85 -0.55 -3.27
CA TYR A 51 -5.36 -1.48 -2.30
C TYR A 51 -4.21 -2.25 -1.66
N LEU A 52 -4.30 -2.43 -0.34
CA LEU A 52 -3.36 -3.22 0.42
C LEU A 52 -4.12 -4.24 1.25
N GLU A 53 -3.66 -5.49 1.20
CA GLU A 53 -4.23 -6.58 1.99
C GLU A 53 -3.32 -6.90 3.16
N THR A 54 -3.93 -7.08 4.32
CA THR A 54 -3.24 -7.55 5.53
C THR A 54 -3.93 -8.80 6.05
N LEU A 55 -3.13 -9.74 6.54
CA LEU A 55 -3.57 -11.05 6.99
C LEU A 55 -3.37 -11.16 8.50
N PHE A 56 -4.43 -11.48 9.24
CA PHE A 56 -4.40 -11.59 10.70
C PHE A 56 -4.96 -12.93 11.17
N ASP A 57 -4.52 -13.37 12.35
CA ASP A 57 -4.97 -14.60 13.01
C ASP A 57 -6.29 -14.39 13.81
N GLY A 58 -7.16 -13.47 13.34
CA GLY A 58 -8.42 -13.08 13.98
C GLY A 58 -8.34 -11.78 14.80
N GLU A 59 -9.45 -11.40 15.44
CA GLU A 59 -9.61 -10.11 16.15
C GLU A 59 -8.64 -9.89 17.32
N GLY A 60 -8.09 -10.96 17.90
CA GLY A 60 -7.13 -10.90 19.02
C GLY A 60 -5.66 -10.74 18.60
N ASP A 61 -5.37 -10.62 17.31
CA ASP A 61 -4.01 -10.52 16.81
C ASP A 61 -3.35 -9.20 17.23
N SER A 62 -2.29 -9.30 18.05
CA SER A 62 -1.49 -8.17 18.52
C SER A 62 -0.94 -7.27 17.40
N ARG A 63 -0.91 -7.76 16.16
CA ARG A 63 -0.43 -7.01 15.01
C ARG A 63 -1.43 -5.97 14.48
N ILE A 64 -2.72 -6.14 14.78
CA ILE A 64 -3.79 -5.31 14.22
C ILE A 64 -3.60 -3.84 14.60
N GLU A 65 -3.32 -3.56 15.87
CA GLU A 65 -3.22 -2.19 16.38
C GLU A 65 -2.09 -1.41 15.70
N TRP A 66 -0.88 -1.98 15.66
CA TRP A 66 0.25 -1.29 15.03
C TRP A 66 0.09 -1.19 13.52
N THR A 67 -0.47 -2.21 12.86
CA THR A 67 -0.67 -2.20 11.40
C THR A 67 -1.70 -1.14 11.01
N THR A 68 -2.78 -1.03 11.79
CA THR A 68 -3.81 0.01 11.61
C THR A 68 -3.20 1.39 11.75
N ARG A 69 -2.47 1.64 12.84
CA ARG A 69 -1.79 2.94 13.06
C ARG A 69 -0.79 3.28 11.97
N LEU A 70 -0.05 2.30 11.47
CA LEU A 70 0.90 2.51 10.39
C LEU A 70 0.17 2.90 9.10
N LEU A 71 -0.87 2.18 8.72
CA LEU A 71 -1.58 2.40 7.45
C LEU A 71 -2.39 3.71 7.48
N GLU A 72 -3.03 4.03 8.61
CA GLU A 72 -3.71 5.31 8.81
C GLU A 72 -2.73 6.51 8.69
N LYS A 73 -1.48 6.36 9.14
CA LYS A 73 -0.44 7.40 8.97
C LYS A 73 -0.14 7.69 7.49
N TYR A 74 -0.37 6.73 6.60
CA TYR A 74 -0.19 6.87 5.15
C TYR A 74 -1.52 7.08 4.42
N ASP A 75 -2.54 7.57 5.12
CA ASP A 75 -3.86 7.88 4.57
C ASP A 75 -4.56 6.69 3.92
N PHE A 76 -4.33 5.47 4.44
CA PHE A 76 -5.14 4.32 4.08
C PHE A 76 -6.36 4.21 4.99
N ALA A 77 -7.53 3.98 4.38
CA ALA A 77 -8.77 3.67 5.07
C ALA A 77 -9.06 2.18 5.01
N LYS A 78 -9.52 1.59 6.11
CA LYS A 78 -10.05 0.22 6.12
C LYS A 78 -11.39 0.18 5.38
N VAL A 79 -11.47 -0.60 4.30
CA VAL A 79 -12.67 -0.69 3.46
C VAL A 79 -13.37 -2.05 3.52
N ALA A 80 -12.65 -3.11 3.90
CA ALA A 80 -13.26 -4.43 4.09
C ALA A 80 -12.56 -5.27 5.16
N ASN A 81 -13.30 -6.22 5.72
CA ASN A 81 -12.78 -7.26 6.60
C ASN A 81 -13.46 -8.60 6.25
N PHE A 82 -12.71 -9.52 5.66
CA PHE A 82 -13.17 -10.85 5.30
C PHE A 82 -12.67 -11.84 6.34
N LYS A 83 -13.57 -12.36 7.17
CA LYS A 83 -13.23 -13.33 8.22
C LYS A 83 -12.95 -14.69 7.63
N GLU A 84 -11.96 -15.40 8.19
CA GLU A 84 -11.61 -16.78 7.84
C GLU A 84 -11.40 -16.97 6.32
N ALA A 85 -10.87 -15.95 5.64
CA ALA A 85 -10.81 -15.89 4.18
C ALA A 85 -9.66 -16.68 3.56
N VAL A 86 -8.56 -16.90 4.29
CA VAL A 86 -7.36 -17.57 3.77
C VAL A 86 -6.96 -18.73 4.66
N LYS A 87 -6.86 -19.93 4.08
CA LYS A 87 -6.35 -21.10 4.81
C LYS A 87 -4.90 -20.84 5.23
N HIS A 88 -4.60 -21.08 6.50
CA HIS A 88 -3.26 -20.92 7.04
C HIS A 88 -2.73 -22.23 7.61
N GLY A 89 -1.57 -22.66 7.13
CA GLY A 89 -0.96 -23.93 7.54
C GLY A 89 -1.69 -25.16 6.99
N ASN A 90 -1.27 -26.33 7.48
CA ASN A 90 -1.72 -27.62 6.96
C ASN A 90 -2.90 -28.22 7.73
N HIS A 91 -3.23 -27.67 8.91
CA HIS A 91 -4.28 -28.20 9.78
C HIS A 91 -5.68 -27.71 9.35
N PRO A 92 -6.72 -28.55 9.45
CA PRO A 92 -8.10 -28.12 9.28
C PRO A 92 -8.49 -27.04 10.29
N GLY A 93 -9.32 -26.07 9.88
CA GLY A 93 -9.89 -25.05 10.77
C GLY A 93 -8.96 -23.88 11.10
N VAL A 94 -7.75 -23.85 10.55
CA VAL A 94 -6.83 -22.70 10.72
C VAL A 94 -6.98 -21.78 9.52
N TRP A 95 -7.63 -20.64 9.75
CA TRP A 95 -7.90 -19.62 8.74
C TRP A 95 -7.45 -18.24 9.24
N LYS A 96 -7.15 -17.36 8.29
CA LYS A 96 -6.76 -15.96 8.52
C LYS A 96 -7.81 -15.03 7.97
N ASP A 97 -8.00 -13.93 8.67
CA ASP A 97 -8.81 -12.81 8.21
C ASP A 97 -8.01 -11.98 7.21
N ILE A 98 -8.66 -11.50 6.14
CA ILE A 98 -8.12 -10.47 5.25
C ILE A 98 -8.75 -9.14 5.63
N VAL A 99 -7.93 -8.15 5.94
CA VAL A 99 -8.35 -6.75 6.01
C VAL A 99 -7.82 -6.01 4.79
N VAL A 100 -8.74 -5.37 4.05
CA VAL A 100 -8.43 -4.58 2.86
C VAL A 100 -8.43 -3.09 3.22
N TRP A 101 -7.37 -2.43 2.78
CA TRP A 101 -7.11 -1.02 2.97
C TRP A 101 -7.09 -0.32 1.61
N GLU A 102 -7.64 0.89 1.55
CA GLU A 102 -7.72 1.71 0.34
C GLU A 102 -7.00 3.04 0.57
N HIS A 103 -6.19 3.47 -0.39
CA HIS A 103 -5.61 4.81 -0.45
C HIS A 103 -6.01 5.48 -1.78
N GLU A 104 -6.49 6.72 -1.72
CA GLU A 104 -6.75 7.51 -2.93
C GLU A 104 -5.43 8.12 -3.43
N ALA A 105 -4.93 7.59 -4.54
CA ALA A 105 -3.73 8.08 -5.19
C ALA A 105 -4.00 9.39 -5.96
N ARG A 106 -5.18 9.47 -6.59
CA ARG A 106 -5.68 10.62 -7.33
C ARG A 106 -7.20 10.47 -7.57
N PRO A 107 -7.98 11.56 -7.52
CA PRO A 107 -9.37 11.51 -7.94
C PRO A 107 -9.51 11.00 -9.38
N ALA A 108 -10.42 10.05 -9.60
CA ALA A 108 -10.64 9.47 -10.93
C ALA A 108 -11.04 10.53 -11.98
N SER A 109 -11.70 11.60 -11.56
CA SER A 109 -12.08 12.75 -12.41
C SER A 109 -10.89 13.48 -13.02
N GLU A 110 -9.70 13.37 -12.43
CA GLU A 110 -8.50 14.03 -12.92
C GLU A 110 -7.67 13.14 -13.87
N ILE A 111 -8.05 11.87 -14.04
CA ILE A 111 -7.39 10.93 -14.95
C ILE A 111 -7.96 11.12 -16.34
N VAL A 112 -7.28 11.92 -17.15
CA VAL A 112 -7.58 12.13 -18.56
C VAL A 112 -6.73 11.21 -19.46
N GLU A 113 -7.36 10.61 -20.46
CA GLU A 113 -6.66 9.96 -21.56
C GLU A 113 -6.02 11.03 -22.44
N GLU A 114 -4.76 10.82 -22.86
CA GLU A 114 -4.16 11.70 -23.86
C GLU A 114 -4.74 11.32 -25.23
N GLU A 115 -5.57 12.19 -25.80
CA GLU A 115 -6.00 12.04 -27.19
C GLU A 115 -4.77 12.18 -28.09
N LYS A 116 -4.30 11.07 -28.66
CA LYS A 116 -3.26 11.09 -29.69
C LYS A 116 -3.83 11.78 -30.94
N HIS A 117 -3.42 13.02 -31.16
CA HIS A 117 -3.60 13.73 -32.44
C HIS A 117 -2.59 13.24 -33.48
#